data_AF-F3KCM1-F1
#
_entry.id   AF-F3KCM1-F1
#
_cell.length_a   1.000
_cell.length_b   1.000
_cell.length_c   1.000
_cell.angle_alpha   90.00
_cell.angle_beta   90.00
_cell.angle_gamma   90.00
#
_symmetry.space_group_name_H-M   'P 1'
#
loop_
_entity.id
_entity.type
_entity.pdbx_description
1 polymer ?
#
loop_
_entity_poly.entity_id
_entity_poly.type
_entity_poly.pdbx_seq_one_letter_code
_entity_poly.pdbx_strand_id
1 'polypeptide(L)' 'MLPEEGIDLKEYLSNLERDLIAKALEETDSVVARAAEKLQIRRTTLVEKIRKYGLQR' A
#
# COMPACT_ATOMS: atom_id res chain seq x y z
N MET A 1 -13.99 -2.99 -20.32
CA MET A 1 -15.34 -2.46 -20.05
C MET A 1 -15.45 -2.25 -18.54
N LEU A 2 -15.94 -1.08 -18.11
CA LEU A 2 -16.31 -0.87 -16.71
C LEU A 2 -17.66 -1.56 -16.46
N PRO A 3 -17.85 -2.24 -15.31
CA PRO A 3 -19.11 -2.89 -14.97
C PRO A 3 -20.25 -1.86 -14.84
N GLU A 4 -21.49 -2.29 -15.11
CA GLU A 4 -22.69 -1.42 -15.10
C GLU A 4 -22.98 -0.80 -13.71
N GLU A 5 -22.52 -1.43 -12.63
CA GLU A 5 -22.58 -0.90 -11.25
C GLU A 5 -21.49 0.14 -10.93
N GLY A 6 -20.60 0.43 -11.89
CA GLY A 6 -19.42 1.26 -11.64
C GLY A 6 -18.37 0.53 -10.81
N ILE A 7 -17.23 1.18 -10.62
CA ILE A 7 -16.19 0.73 -9.71
C ILE A 7 -16.02 1.79 -8.63
N ASP A 8 -15.95 1.35 -7.38
CA ASP A 8 -15.47 2.24 -6.32
C ASP A 8 -13.97 2.45 -6.54
N LEU A 9 -13.64 3.53 -7.23
CA LEU A 9 -12.27 3.89 -7.55
C LEU A 9 -11.43 4.06 -6.27
N LYS A 10 -12.05 4.47 -5.17
CA LYS A 10 -11.40 4.66 -3.88
C LYS A 10 -11.03 3.33 -3.26
N GLU A 11 -11.90 2.32 -3.36
CA GLU A 11 -11.60 0.96 -2.93
C GLU A 11 -10.52 0.33 -3.83
N TYR A 12 -10.64 0.45 -5.15
CA TYR A 12 -9.64 -0.07 -6.08
C TYR A 12 -8.24 0.53 -5.83
N LEU A 13 -8.15 1.85 -5.65
CA LEU A 13 -6.91 2.52 -5.30
C LEU A 13 -6.40 2.10 -3.92
N SER A 14 -7.28 1.87 -2.95
CA SER A 14 -6.88 1.39 -1.62
C SER A 14 -6.29 -0.02 -1.68
N ASN A 15 -6.89 -0.91 -2.49
CA ASN A 15 -6.37 -2.26 -2.72
C ASN A 15 -5.04 -2.23 -3.47
N LEU A 16 -4.95 -1.42 -4.52
CA LEU A 16 -3.70 -1.24 -5.27
C LEU A 16 -2.59 -0.66 -4.38
N GLU A 17 -2.90 0.34 -3.57
CA GLU A 17 -1.94 0.92 -2.63
C GLU A 17 -1.46 -0.14 -1.61
N ARG A 18 -2.38 -0.96 -1.10
CA ARG A 18 -2.04 -2.07 -0.20
C ARG A 18 -1.08 -3.07 -0.85
N ASP A 19 -1.33 -3.42 -2.11
CA ASP A 19 -0.50 -4.34 -2.89
C ASP A 19 0.90 -3.77 -3.14
N LEU A 20 0.98 -2.49 -3.52
CA LEU A 20 2.25 -1.77 -3.70
C LEU A 20 3.07 -1.70 -2.40
N ILE A 21 2.40 -1.46 -1.26
CA ILE A 21 3.06 -1.46 0.05
C ILE A 21 3.58 -2.86 0.39
N ALA A 22 2.76 -3.89 0.21
CA ALA A 22 3.16 -5.27 0.48
C ALA A 22 4.37 -5.68 -0.39
N LYS A 23 4.34 -5.35 -1.68
CA LYS A 23 5.43 -5.64 -2.61
C LYS A 23 6.71 -4.89 -2.26
N ALA A 24 6.60 -3.60 -1.92
CA ALA A 24 7.76 -2.82 -1.49
C ALA A 24 8.35 -3.35 -0.18
N LEU A 25 7.52 -3.82 0.76
CA LEU A 25 7.99 -4.47 1.98
C LEU A 25 8.67 -5.81 1.67
N GLU A 26 8.08 -6.66 0.84
CA GLU A 26 8.66 -7.95 0.45
C GLU A 26 10.03 -7.78 -0.22
N GLU A 27 10.14 -6.87 -1.19
CA GLU A 27 11.40 -6.56 -1.87
C GLU A 27 12.46 -5.91 -0.97
N THR A 28 12.07 -5.46 0.24
CA THR A 28 12.97 -4.81 1.19
C THR A 28 13.11 -5.58 2.49
N ASP A 29 12.76 -6.87 2.52
CA ASP A 29 12.83 -7.73 3.72
C ASP A 29 12.05 -7.15 4.91
N SER A 30 10.85 -6.61 4.65
CA SER A 30 9.98 -5.92 5.61
C SER A 30 10.61 -4.66 6.25
N VAL A 31 11.63 -4.07 5.63
CA VAL A 31 12.25 -2.82 6.11
C VAL A 31 11.43 -1.61 5.68
N VAL A 32 10.56 -1.15 6.57
CA VAL A 32 9.64 -0.02 6.34
C VAL A 32 10.34 1.26 5.84
N ALA A 33 11.58 1.52 6.28
CA ALA A 33 12.35 2.69 5.80
C ALA A 33 12.64 2.59 4.29
N ARG A 34 13.15 1.44 3.84
CA ARG A 34 13.47 1.19 2.43
C ARG A 34 12.21 1.11 1.57
N ALA A 35 11.15 0.49 2.07
CA ALA A 35 9.86 0.47 1.38
C ALA A 35 9.29 1.89 1.19
N ALA A 36 9.42 2.76 2.21
CA ALA A 36 8.97 4.15 2.13
C ALA A 36 9.80 4.96 1.12
N GLU A 37 11.13 4.76 1.11
CA GLU A 37 12.01 5.35 0.09
C GLU A 37 11.64 4.88 -1.32
N LYS A 38 11.35 3.59 -1.50
CA LYS A 38 10.96 3.02 -2.79
C LYS A 38 9.63 3.56 -3.30
N LEU A 39 8.67 3.75 -2.40
CA LEU A 39 7.36 4.34 -2.69
C LEU A 39 7.40 5.87 -2.74
N GLN A 40 8.55 6.51 -2.49
CA GLN A 40 8.72 7.97 -2.44
C GLN A 40 7.72 8.65 -1.48
N ILE A 41 7.40 8.00 -0.36
CA ILE A 41 6.53 8.56 0.67
C ILE A 41 7.23 8.65 2.01
N ARG A 42 6.70 9.47 2.92
CA ARG A 42 7.23 9.56 4.28
C ARG A 42 7.08 8.23 5.01
N ARG A 43 8.15 7.79 5.68
CA ARG A 43 8.14 6.59 6.54
C ARG A 43 6.98 6.60 7.53
N THR A 44 6.72 7.73 8.18
CA THR A 44 5.62 7.87 9.14
C THR A 44 4.26 7.61 8.49
N THR A 45 4.02 8.14 7.30
CA THR A 45 2.80 7.91 6.52
C THR A 45 2.67 6.45 6.08
N LEU A 46 3.78 5.83 5.67
CA LEU A 46 3.79 4.41 5.33
C LEU A 46 3.41 3.55 6.54
N VAL A 47 3.96 3.84 7.72
CA VAL A 47 3.64 3.14 8.98
C VAL A 47 2.15 3.26 9.31
N GLU A 48 1.56 4.45 9.18
CA GLU A 48 0.13 4.64 9.40
C GLU A 48 -0.72 3.82 8.44
N LYS A 49 -0.35 3.80 7.16
CA LYS A 49 -1.01 2.96 6.14
C LYS A 49 -0.88 1.47 6.48
N ILE A 50 0.33 0.98 6.76
CA ILE A 50 0.58 -0.42 7.13
C ILE A 50 -0.27 -0.84 8.33
N ARG A 51 -0.35 0.01 9.37
CA ARG A 51 -1.18 -0.24 10.55
C ARG A 51 -2.67 -0.25 10.22
N LYS A 52 -3.14 0.73 9.44
CA LYS A 52 -4.53 0.81 8.98
C LYS A 52 -4.92 -0.40 8.13
N TYR A 53 -4.00 -0.87 7.30
CA TYR A 53 -4.19 -2.02 6.42
C TYR A 53 -3.82 -3.35 7.09
N GLY A 54 -3.37 -3.41 8.34
CA GLY A 54 -3.00 -4.68 8.99
C GLY A 54 -1.92 -5.47 8.24
N LEU A 55 -1.00 -4.80 7.56
CA LEU A 55 0.07 -5.43 6.76
C LEU A 55 1.29 -5.86 7.59
N GLN A 56 1.29 -5.59 8.90
CA GLN A 56 2.34 -5.98 9.82
C GLN A 56 1.89 -7.23 10.57
N ARG A 57 2.48 -8.38 10.24
CA ARG A 57 2.31 -9.64 10.99
C ARG A 57 3.39 -9.79 12.06
#